data_AF-A0A936Y9Z7-F1
#
_entry.id   AF-A0A936Y9Z7-F1
#
_cell.length_a   1.000
_cell.length_b   1.000
_cell.length_c   1.000
_cell.angle_alpha   90.00
_cell.angle_beta   90.00
_cell.angle_gamma   90.00
#
_symmetry.space_group_name_H-M   'P 1'
#
loop_
_entity.id
_entity.type
_entity.pdbx_description
1 polymer ?
#
loop_
_entity_poly.entity_id
_entity_poly.type
_entity_poly.pdbx_seq_one_letter_code
_entity_poly.pdbx_strand_id
1 'polypeptide(L)'
;MRKLLHIILLLAATLSLVTACKPQFPNIGHPQAGSPPFYERGWNEGCETGLAAYGTSFYKSFYHFKQSPELTANTVYYQAWNDAFAYCRHFALRWSNQGSLDEVDNIFKDQPFPDDPSNFYKW
;
A
#
# COMPACT_ATOMS: atom_id res chain seq x y z
N MET A 1 -15.27 2.37 43.55
CA MET A 1 -15.98 2.14 42.27
C MET A 1 -16.04 3.38 41.36
N ARG A 2 -16.47 4.56 41.83
CA ARG A 2 -16.53 5.79 40.99
C ARG A 2 -15.18 6.21 40.34
N LYS A 3 -14.07 6.09 41.07
CA LYS A 3 -12.72 6.39 40.56
C LYS A 3 -12.24 5.39 39.50
N LEU A 4 -12.65 4.13 39.61
CA LEU A 4 -12.32 3.07 38.64
C LEU A 4 -13.04 3.31 37.30
N LEU A 5 -14.30 3.76 37.35
CA LEU A 5 -15.10 4.11 36.18
C LEU A 5 -14.46 5.26 35.38
N HIS A 6 -13.89 6.27 36.06
CA HIS A 6 -13.25 7.40 35.38
C HIS A 6 -11.93 7.00 34.71
N ILE A 7 -11.14 6.11 35.33
CA ILE A 7 -9.92 5.56 34.73
C ILE A 7 -10.25 4.74 33.48
N ILE A 8 -11.30 3.92 33.53
CA ILE A 8 -11.77 3.12 32.38
C ILE A 8 -12.24 4.04 31.24
N LEU A 9 -13.00 5.10 31.54
CA LEU A 9 -13.44 6.08 30.53
C LEU A 9 -12.27 6.84 29.90
N LEU A 10 -11.25 7.22 30.68
CA LEU A 10 -10.05 7.88 30.16
C LEU A 10 -9.23 6.96 29.25
N LEU A 11 -9.06 5.68 29.64
CA LEU A 11 -8.36 4.69 28.81
C LEU A 11 -9.12 4.38 27.51
N ALA A 12 -10.45 4.30 27.55
CA ALA A 12 -11.25 4.09 26.34
C ALA A 12 -11.22 5.30 25.39
N ALA A 13 -11.22 6.53 25.94
CA ALA A 13 -11.11 7.74 25.15
C ALA A 13 -9.74 7.87 24.46
N THR A 14 -8.64 7.56 25.17
CA THR A 14 -7.30 7.61 24.58
C THR A 14 -7.06 6.51 23.55
N LEU A 15 -7.61 5.31 23.76
CA LEU A 15 -7.48 4.20 22.82
C LEU A 15 -8.22 4.46 21.49
N SER A 16 -9.29 5.25 21.53
CA SER A 16 -10.07 5.61 20.33
C SER A 16 -9.30 6.49 19.35
N LEU A 17 -8.39 7.36 19.83
CA LEU A 17 -7.59 8.24 18.95
C LEU A 17 -6.53 7.51 18.13
N VAL A 18 -6.10 6.31 18.54
CA VAL A 18 -5.01 5.57 17.87
C VAL A 18 -5.49 4.82 16.62
N THR A 19 -6.80 4.72 16.40
CA THR A 19 -7.38 3.92 15.30
C THR A 19 -7.46 4.62 13.95
N ALA A 20 -7.08 5.90 13.85
CA ALA A 20 -7.37 6.71 12.66
C ALA A 20 -6.25 6.81 11.61
N CYS A 21 -5.06 6.24 11.82
CA CYS A 21 -3.96 6.31 10.85
C CYS A 21 -3.52 4.92 10.40
N LYS A 22 -3.81 4.57 9.13
CA LYS A 22 -3.15 3.45 8.45
C LYS A 22 -1.71 3.87 8.13
N PRO A 23 -0.70 3.08 8.49
CA PRO A 23 0.69 3.44 8.21
C PRO A 23 0.93 3.42 6.71
N GLN A 24 1.46 4.50 6.14
CA GLN A 24 1.82 4.55 4.72
C GLN A 24 3.33 4.41 4.53
N PHE A 25 3.73 3.73 3.46
CA PHE A 25 5.12 3.73 3.05
C PHE A 25 5.55 5.12 2.58
N PRO A 26 6.77 5.57 2.93
CA PRO A 26 7.32 6.81 2.40
C PRO A 26 7.39 6.75 0.87
N ASN A 27 7.00 7.82 0.19
CA ASN A 27 7.07 7.96 -1.28
C ASN A 27 6.30 6.89 -2.08
N ILE A 28 5.30 6.24 -1.49
CA ILE A 28 4.38 5.42 -2.26
C ILE A 28 3.59 6.30 -3.23
N GLY A 29 3.42 5.81 -4.46
CA GLY A 29 2.68 6.49 -5.51
C GLY A 29 1.20 6.65 -5.16
N HIS A 30 0.65 7.79 -5.56
CA HIS A 30 -0.75 8.17 -5.37
C HIS A 30 -1.36 8.55 -6.72
N PRO A 31 -2.69 8.42 -6.88
CA PRO A 31 -3.32 8.87 -8.10
C PRO A 31 -3.15 10.39 -8.22
N GLN A 32 -3.03 10.90 -9.44
CA GLN A 32 -2.91 12.33 -9.67
C GLN A 32 -4.15 13.06 -9.14
N ALA A 33 -3.96 14.21 -8.49
CA ALA A 33 -5.07 15.03 -8.03
C ALA A 33 -5.99 15.42 -9.20
N GLY A 34 -7.30 15.19 -9.04
CA GLY A 34 -8.30 15.44 -10.09
C GLY A 34 -8.47 14.28 -11.08
N SER A 35 -7.94 13.10 -10.76
CA SER A 35 -8.22 11.89 -11.53
C SER A 35 -9.72 11.56 -11.49
N PRO A 36 -10.26 10.85 -12.50
CA PRO A 36 -11.66 10.42 -12.48
C PRO A 36 -12.01 9.67 -11.18
N PRO A 37 -13.19 9.87 -10.58
CA PRO A 37 -13.51 9.29 -9.26
C PRO A 37 -13.38 7.76 -9.20
N PHE A 38 -13.73 7.07 -10.28
CA PHE A 38 -13.57 5.61 -10.37
C PHE A 38 -12.11 5.18 -10.46
N TYR A 39 -11.26 5.98 -11.09
CA TYR A 39 -9.83 5.75 -11.12
C TYR A 39 -9.22 5.91 -9.72
N GLU A 40 -9.54 7.00 -9.02
CA GLU A 40 -9.04 7.23 -7.65
C GLU A 40 -9.50 6.12 -6.70
N ARG A 41 -10.76 5.70 -6.80
CA ARG A 41 -11.27 4.59 -5.99
C ARG A 41 -10.58 3.28 -6.33
N GLY A 42 -10.46 2.95 -7.62
CA GLY A 42 -9.76 1.75 -8.07
C GLY A 42 -8.32 1.73 -7.56
N TRP A 43 -7.60 2.84 -7.74
CA TRP A 43 -6.22 2.97 -7.27
C TRP A 43 -6.09 2.73 -5.76
N ASN A 44 -6.89 3.43 -4.95
CA ASN A 44 -6.81 3.34 -3.50
C ASN A 44 -7.12 1.93 -2.99
N GLU A 45 -8.14 1.28 -3.55
CA GLU A 45 -8.56 -0.08 -3.15
C GLU A 45 -7.59 -1.16 -3.63
N GLY A 46 -7.07 -1.02 -4.86
CA GLY A 46 -6.05 -1.90 -5.41
C GLY A 46 -4.75 -1.81 -4.60
N CYS A 47 -4.32 -0.59 -4.28
CA CYS A 47 -3.13 -0.38 -3.47
C CYS A 47 -3.26 -0.96 -2.06
N GLU A 48 -4.38 -0.71 -1.38
CA GLU A 48 -4.69 -1.29 -0.07
C GLU A 48 -4.62 -2.83 -0.12
N THR A 49 -5.19 -3.44 -1.17
CA THR A 49 -5.10 -4.89 -1.38
C THR A 49 -3.66 -5.37 -1.58
N GLY A 50 -2.85 -4.64 -2.34
CA GLY A 50 -1.44 -4.96 -2.57
C GLY A 50 -0.63 -4.94 -1.28
N LEU A 51 -0.85 -3.92 -0.44
CA LEU A 51 -0.20 -3.80 0.87
C LEU A 51 -0.67 -4.86 1.87
N ALA A 52 -1.96 -5.22 1.83
CA ALA A 52 -2.50 -6.32 2.65
C ALA A 52 -1.87 -7.68 2.30
N ALA A 53 -1.58 -7.91 1.03
CA ALA A 53 -1.02 -9.17 0.57
C ALA A 53 0.51 -9.24 0.76
N TYR A 54 1.24 -8.15 0.50
CA TYR A 54 2.70 -8.15 0.37
C TYR A 54 3.45 -7.19 1.29
N GLY A 55 2.74 -6.43 2.12
CA GLY A 55 3.35 -5.64 3.20
C GLY A 55 4.02 -6.52 4.25
N THR A 56 4.84 -5.91 5.11
CA THR A 56 5.36 -6.59 6.30
C THR A 56 4.21 -6.95 7.25
N SER A 57 4.45 -7.84 8.23
CA SER A 57 3.43 -8.24 9.21
C SER A 57 2.78 -7.05 9.91
N PHE A 58 3.53 -5.96 10.11
CA PHE A 58 3.01 -4.70 10.62
C PHE A 58 1.98 -4.09 9.67
N TYR A 59 2.28 -3.92 8.37
CA TYR A 59 1.32 -3.36 7.42
C TYR A 59 0.09 -4.28 7.24
N LYS A 60 0.30 -5.60 7.24
CA LYS A 60 -0.79 -6.59 7.14
C LYS A 60 -1.83 -6.50 8.25
N SER A 61 -1.49 -5.96 9.43
CA SER A 61 -2.48 -5.75 10.49
C SER A 61 -3.37 -4.52 10.28
N PHE A 62 -3.02 -3.61 9.36
CA PHE A 62 -3.80 -2.39 9.08
C PHE A 62 -4.51 -2.42 7.73
N TYR A 63 -4.00 -3.20 6.77
CA TYR A 63 -4.53 -3.29 5.41
C TYR A 63 -5.24 -4.63 5.17
N HIS A 64 -6.30 -4.61 4.36
CA HIS A 64 -7.07 -5.79 3.99
C HIS A 64 -7.39 -5.79 2.49
N PHE A 65 -7.84 -6.93 1.97
CA PHE A 65 -8.38 -6.99 0.61
C PHE A 65 -9.56 -6.03 0.49
N LYS A 66 -9.54 -5.16 -0.52
CA LYS A 66 -10.60 -4.21 -0.77
C LYS A 66 -10.85 -4.09 -2.27
N GLN A 67 -12.07 -4.41 -2.66
CA GLN A 67 -12.56 -4.27 -4.03
C GLN A 67 -14.07 -4.06 -3.98
N SER A 68 -14.56 -3.05 -4.68
CA SER A 68 -15.98 -2.72 -4.83
C SER A 68 -16.59 -3.65 -5.89
N PRO A 69 -17.32 -4.72 -5.51
CA PRO A 69 -17.81 -5.72 -6.47
C PRO A 69 -18.71 -5.10 -7.55
N GLU A 70 -19.50 -4.09 -7.19
CA GLU A 70 -20.39 -3.36 -8.08
C GLU A 70 -19.66 -2.53 -9.16
N LEU A 71 -18.36 -2.26 -8.98
CA LEU A 71 -17.54 -1.51 -9.91
C LEU A 71 -16.61 -2.41 -10.75
N THR A 72 -16.61 -3.72 -10.54
CA THR A 72 -15.74 -4.64 -11.30
C THR A 72 -16.04 -4.66 -12.80
N ALA A 73 -17.27 -4.35 -13.20
CA ALA A 73 -17.66 -4.17 -14.60
C ALA A 73 -17.30 -2.78 -15.16
N ASN A 74 -16.93 -1.81 -14.31
CA ASN A 74 -16.46 -0.50 -14.74
C ASN A 74 -14.99 -0.60 -15.14
N THR A 75 -14.70 -0.38 -16.42
CA THR A 75 -13.36 -0.56 -16.98
C THR A 75 -12.31 0.34 -16.33
N VAL A 76 -12.64 1.61 -16.08
CA VAL A 76 -11.72 2.59 -15.47
C VAL A 76 -11.38 2.18 -14.05
N TYR A 77 -12.38 1.80 -13.25
CA TYR A 77 -12.17 1.32 -11.89
C TYR A 77 -11.32 0.04 -11.88
N TYR A 78 -11.71 -0.96 -12.66
CA TYR A 78 -11.08 -2.28 -12.61
C TYR A 78 -9.63 -2.23 -13.12
N GLN A 79 -9.36 -1.44 -14.15
CA GLN A 79 -8.00 -1.20 -14.63
C GLN A 79 -7.16 -0.50 -13.55
N ALA A 80 -7.65 0.61 -12.99
CA ALA A 80 -6.93 1.33 -11.93
C ALA A 80 -6.66 0.45 -10.70
N TRP A 81 -7.61 -0.43 -10.35
CA TRP A 81 -7.45 -1.40 -9.27
C TRP A 81 -6.32 -2.39 -9.56
N ASN A 82 -6.27 -2.97 -10.75
CA ASN A 82 -5.22 -3.93 -11.13
C ASN A 82 -3.84 -3.26 -11.17
N ASP A 83 -3.76 -2.07 -11.76
CA ASP A 83 -2.52 -1.30 -11.88
C ASP A 83 -1.98 -0.94 -10.49
N ALA A 84 -2.83 -0.44 -9.60
CA ALA A 84 -2.43 -0.08 -8.24
C ALA A 84 -2.11 -1.30 -7.36
N PHE A 85 -2.83 -2.41 -7.53
CA PHE A 85 -2.48 -3.68 -6.87
C PHE A 85 -1.08 -4.14 -7.26
N ALA A 86 -0.78 -4.14 -8.57
CA ALA A 86 0.53 -4.52 -9.08
C ALA A 86 1.62 -3.54 -8.61
N TYR A 87 1.38 -2.23 -8.68
CA TYR A 87 2.34 -1.23 -8.22
C TYR A 87 2.63 -1.38 -6.72
N CYS A 88 1.61 -1.37 -5.87
CA CYS A 88 1.79 -1.36 -4.41
C CYS A 88 2.31 -2.70 -3.86
N ARG A 89 1.99 -3.85 -4.48
CA ARG A 89 2.60 -5.12 -4.08
C ARG A 89 4.11 -5.15 -4.38
N HIS A 90 4.53 -4.64 -5.55
CA HIS A 90 5.94 -4.63 -5.94
C HIS A 90 6.71 -3.61 -5.08
N PHE A 91 6.10 -2.47 -4.79
CA PHE A 91 6.63 -1.50 -3.85
C PHE A 91 6.84 -2.11 -2.45
N ALA A 92 5.82 -2.77 -1.90
CA ALA A 92 5.89 -3.39 -0.58
C ALA A 92 6.94 -4.51 -0.50
N LEU A 93 7.06 -5.33 -1.56
CA LEU A 93 8.11 -6.34 -1.67
C LEU A 93 9.50 -5.72 -1.69
N ARG A 94 9.71 -4.67 -2.50
CA ARG A 94 10.99 -3.97 -2.56
C ARG A 94 11.35 -3.39 -1.20
N TRP A 95 10.41 -2.73 -0.53
CA TRP A 95 10.64 -2.15 0.80
C TRP A 95 10.96 -3.22 1.86
N SER A 96 10.25 -4.34 1.83
CA SER A 96 10.47 -5.44 2.77
C SER A 96 11.84 -6.11 2.56
N ASN A 97 12.33 -6.09 1.32
CA ASN A 97 13.61 -6.68 0.92
C ASN A 97 14.73 -5.65 0.78
N GLN A 98 14.53 -4.39 1.19
CA GLN A 98 15.49 -3.31 0.93
C GLN A 98 16.89 -3.67 1.45
N GLY A 99 17.01 -4.28 2.63
CA GLY A 99 18.30 -4.72 3.16
C GLY A 99 19.02 -5.77 2.31
N SER A 100 18.29 -6.71 1.69
CA SER A 100 18.89 -7.70 0.79
C SER A 100 19.14 -7.14 -0.61
N LEU A 101 18.32 -6.19 -1.06
CA LEU A 101 18.51 -5.51 -2.35
C LEU A 101 19.69 -4.56 -2.31
N ASP A 102 19.92 -3.83 -1.22
CA ASP A 102 21.09 -2.98 -1.04
C ASP A 102 22.37 -3.82 -0.99
N GLU A 103 22.33 -5.01 -0.38
CA GLU A 103 23.44 -5.97 -0.40
C GLU A 103 23.73 -6.47 -1.82
N VAL A 104 22.68 -6.87 -2.56
CA VAL A 104 22.79 -7.29 -3.98
C VAL A 104 23.30 -6.15 -4.86
N ASP A 105 22.78 -4.93 -4.72
CA ASP A 105 23.23 -3.75 -5.47
C ASP A 105 24.71 -3.44 -5.20
N ASN A 106 25.16 -3.58 -3.95
CA ASN A 106 26.57 -3.45 -3.61
C ASN A 106 27.44 -4.59 -4.21
N ILE A 107 26.94 -5.82 -4.32
CA ILE A 107 27.64 -6.94 -4.96
C ILE A 107 27.73 -6.75 -6.48
N PHE A 108 26.68 -6.24 -7.11
CA PHE A 108 26.58 -6.10 -8.56
C PHE A 108 26.88 -4.69 -9.09
N LYS A 109 27.40 -3.80 -8.24
CA LYS A 109 27.72 -2.41 -8.56
C LYS A 109 28.66 -2.26 -9.78
N ASP A 110 29.51 -3.26 -9.99
CA ASP A 110 30.47 -3.31 -11.10
C ASP A 110 30.01 -4.17 -12.28
N GLN A 111 28.81 -4.75 -12.23
CA GLN A 111 28.22 -5.43 -13.38
C GLN A 111 27.41 -4.42 -14.19
N PRO A 112 27.61 -4.32 -15.51
CA PRO A 112 26.75 -3.50 -16.36
C PRO A 112 25.33 -4.08 -16.33
N PHE A 113 24.44 -3.44 -15.56
CA PHE A 113 23.01 -3.69 -15.66
C PHE A 113 22.53 -3.19 -17.04
N PRO A 114 21.64 -3.91 -17.73
CA PRO A 114 21.04 -3.39 -18.95
C PRO A 114 20.25 -2.11 -18.61
N ASP A 115 20.77 -0.97 -19.09
CA ASP A 115 20.42 0.40 -18.69
C ASP A 115 19.00 0.88 -19.05
N ASP A 116 18.04 -0.01 -19.30
CA ASP A 116 16.73 0.42 -19.78
C ASP A 116 15.52 -0.21 -19.04
N PRO A 117 15.05 0.44 -17.97
CA PRO A 117 13.79 0.11 -17.31
C PRO A 117 12.56 0.24 -18.22
N SER A 118 12.65 0.96 -19.35
CA SER A 118 11.54 1.14 -20.29
C SER A 118 11.20 -0.12 -21.09
N ASN A 119 12.09 -1.11 -21.08
CA ASN A 119 11.88 -2.38 -21.78
C ASN A 119 11.00 -3.37 -20.98
N PHE A 120 10.71 -3.09 -19.70
CA PHE A 120 9.79 -3.91 -18.89
C PHE A 120 8.30 -3.64 -19.17
N TYR A 121 7.99 -2.52 -19.85
CA TYR A 121 6.61 -2.10 -20.15
C TYR A 121 6.29 -2.08 -21.64
N LYS A 122 7.16 -2.64 -22.49
CA LYS A 122 6.85 -2.89 -23.90
C LYS A 122 6.16 -4.25 -24.05
N TRP A 123 4.83 -4.22 -24.09
CA TRP A 123 4.03 -5.24 -24.77
C TRP A 123 3.65 -4.71 -26.16
#